data_AF-A0A0N1PHR8-F1
#
_entry.id   AF-A0A0N1PHR8-F1
#
_cell.length_a   1.000
_cell.length_b   1.000
_cell.length_c   1.000
_cell.angle_alpha   90.00
_cell.angle_beta   90.00
_cell.angle_gamma   90.00
#
_symmetry.space_group_name_H-M   'P 1'
#
loop_
_entity.id
_entity.type
_entity.pdbx_description
1 polymer ?
#
loop_
_entity_poly.entity_id
_entity_poly.type
_entity_poly.pdbx_seq_one_letter_code
_entity_poly.pdbx_strand_id
1 'polypeptide(L)'
;MQLLKDSPDTELLTVGSSTLCNLLLEFSPAKEPMLDQGAVEMLCNLTKKPEAALRLNGIWALMNMAFQAEQKVKQRILCCLGTEQMFRLLGDSDTRVIMKTLGLLRNLLSTRQHIDIIMSEYSSQVMQAVIVVLEGSYPAEVKEQALCILGNIGDGEKAKDLIMANEDVLRKLVDYLAHPESKLQEAALFVASNLVWREEAGAAARQARLTELGVLRALKLLYARQDAAHLHDKYV
;
A
#
# COMPACT_ATOMS: atom_id res chain seq x y z
N MET A 1 -20.10 -16.21 11.82
CA MET A 1 -19.16 -16.92 10.92
C MET A 1 -19.76 -18.20 10.33
N GLN A 2 -20.48 -19.04 11.10
CA GLN A 2 -21.07 -20.30 10.59
C GLN A 2 -21.95 -20.12 9.33
N LEU A 3 -22.86 -19.13 9.32
CA LEU A 3 -23.71 -18.81 8.16
C LEU A 3 -22.96 -18.55 6.84
N LEU A 4 -21.69 -18.17 6.89
CA LEU A 4 -20.85 -17.91 5.71
C LEU A 4 -20.00 -19.12 5.29
N LYS A 5 -19.92 -20.15 6.13
CA LYS A 5 -19.12 -21.36 5.89
C LYS A 5 -19.96 -22.49 5.26
N ASP A 6 -21.28 -22.49 5.44
CA ASP A 6 -22.19 -23.58 5.01
C ASP A 6 -22.68 -23.45 3.55
N SER A 7 -21.76 -23.20 2.60
CA SER A 7 -22.06 -23.01 1.16
C SER A 7 -23.29 -22.13 0.88
N PRO A 8 -23.37 -20.91 1.45
CA PRO A 8 -24.47 -20.00 1.19
C PRO A 8 -24.55 -19.68 -0.31
N ASP A 9 -25.76 -19.36 -0.78
CA ASP A 9 -25.90 -18.80 -2.12
C ASP A 9 -25.10 -17.50 -2.27
N THR A 10 -24.81 -17.12 -3.51
CA THR A 10 -23.96 -15.97 -3.83
C THR A 10 -24.51 -14.66 -3.26
N GLU A 11 -25.83 -14.53 -3.14
CA GLU A 11 -26.48 -13.32 -2.63
C GLU A 11 -26.25 -13.17 -1.12
N LEU A 12 -26.52 -14.22 -0.35
CA LEU A 12 -26.27 -14.28 1.08
C LEU A 12 -24.78 -14.10 1.40
N LEU A 13 -23.91 -14.70 0.60
CA LEU A 13 -22.46 -14.52 0.73
C LEU A 13 -22.04 -13.06 0.47
N THR A 14 -22.67 -12.40 -0.50
CA THR A 14 -22.39 -10.99 -0.84
C THR A 14 -22.85 -10.07 0.28
N VAL A 15 -24.08 -10.23 0.77
CA VAL A 15 -24.64 -9.41 1.86
C VAL A 15 -23.85 -9.63 3.16
N GLY A 16 -23.57 -10.89 3.50
CA GLY A 16 -22.82 -11.22 4.71
C GLY A 16 -21.38 -10.70 4.66
N SER A 17 -20.69 -10.86 3.52
CA SER A 17 -19.31 -10.35 3.36
C SER A 17 -19.24 -8.81 3.32
N SER A 18 -20.24 -8.13 2.74
CA SER A 18 -20.35 -6.68 2.81
C SER A 18 -20.51 -6.19 4.25
N THR A 19 -21.25 -6.94 5.07
CA THR A 19 -21.42 -6.62 6.50
C THR A 19 -20.09 -6.79 7.25
N LEU A 20 -19.31 -7.83 6.92
CA LEU A 20 -17.98 -8.04 7.50
C LEU A 20 -17.03 -6.86 7.26
N CYS A 21 -17.12 -6.19 6.12
CA CYS A 21 -16.29 -5.00 5.85
C CYS A 21 -16.44 -3.94 6.94
N ASN A 22 -17.67 -3.73 7.42
CA ASN A 22 -17.96 -2.75 8.48
C ASN A 22 -17.65 -3.29 9.88
N LEU A 23 -17.85 -4.60 10.12
CA LEU A 23 -17.58 -5.23 11.40
C LEU A 23 -16.08 -5.45 11.70
N LEU A 24 -15.21 -5.29 10.71
CA LEU A 24 -13.76 -5.48 10.85
C LEU A 24 -12.97 -4.16 10.91
N LEU A 25 -13.67 -3.04 11.08
CA LEU A 25 -13.05 -1.75 11.40
C LEU A 25 -12.33 -1.82 12.76
N GLU A 26 -11.33 -0.97 12.94
CA GLU A 26 -10.45 -0.97 14.12
C GLU A 26 -11.19 -0.96 15.46
N PHE A 27 -12.23 -0.12 15.57
CA PHE A 27 -12.98 0.07 16.82
C PHE A 27 -14.06 -1.00 17.05
N SER A 28 -14.14 -2.01 16.20
CA SER A 28 -15.16 -3.04 16.32
C SER A 28 -14.76 -4.08 17.37
N PRO A 29 -15.58 -4.32 18.42
CA PRO A 29 -15.33 -5.39 19.39
C PRO A 29 -15.41 -6.78 18.75
N ALA A 30 -15.88 -6.90 17.50
CA ALA A 30 -15.95 -8.16 16.77
C ALA A 30 -14.62 -8.58 16.13
N LYS A 31 -13.62 -7.68 16.05
CA LYS A 31 -12.38 -7.93 15.29
C LYS A 31 -11.58 -9.12 15.83
N GLU A 32 -11.27 -9.12 17.12
CA GLU A 32 -10.51 -10.20 17.78
C GLU A 32 -11.23 -11.56 17.71
N PRO A 33 -12.51 -11.69 18.13
CA PRO A 33 -13.23 -12.97 18.00
C PRO A 33 -13.31 -13.49 16.57
N MET A 34 -13.37 -12.60 15.57
CA MET A 34 -13.40 -13.00 14.16
C MET A 34 -12.05 -13.52 13.68
N LEU A 35 -10.94 -12.92 14.11
CA LEU A 35 -9.58 -13.39 13.80
C LEU A 35 -9.37 -14.82 14.31
N ASP A 36 -9.83 -15.12 15.53
CA ASP A 36 -9.72 -16.44 16.15
C ASP A 36 -10.58 -17.50 15.43
N GLN A 37 -11.68 -17.08 14.81
CA GLN A 37 -12.58 -17.96 14.07
C GLN A 37 -12.14 -18.24 12.61
N GLY A 38 -10.95 -17.78 12.20
CA GLY A 38 -10.41 -17.98 10.87
C GLY A 38 -10.97 -17.02 9.82
N ALA A 39 -11.23 -15.77 10.20
CA ALA A 39 -11.70 -14.75 9.27
C ALA A 39 -10.69 -14.45 8.16
N VAL A 40 -9.38 -14.47 8.45
CA VAL A 40 -8.34 -14.20 7.43
C VAL A 40 -8.46 -15.17 6.26
N GLU A 41 -8.57 -16.47 6.54
CA GLU A 41 -8.66 -17.52 5.52
C GLU A 41 -9.96 -17.42 4.72
N MET A 42 -11.07 -17.16 5.41
CA MET A 42 -12.36 -16.94 4.75
C MET A 42 -12.29 -15.75 3.79
N LEU A 43 -11.77 -14.61 4.25
CA LEU A 43 -11.69 -13.40 3.44
C LEU A 43 -10.72 -13.59 2.26
N CYS A 44 -9.60 -14.26 2.45
CA CYS A 44 -8.69 -14.63 1.36
C CYS A 44 -9.39 -15.54 0.34
N ASN A 45 -10.25 -16.47 0.76
CA ASN A 45 -11.05 -17.29 -0.15
C ASN A 45 -12.09 -16.48 -0.94
N LEU A 46 -12.68 -15.43 -0.35
CA LEU A 46 -13.57 -14.50 -1.07
C LEU A 46 -12.84 -13.79 -2.22
N THR A 47 -11.56 -13.43 -2.03
CA THR A 47 -10.76 -12.78 -3.09
C THR A 47 -10.57 -13.65 -4.34
N LYS A 48 -10.77 -14.97 -4.22
CA LYS A 48 -10.61 -15.95 -5.31
C LYS A 48 -11.92 -16.23 -6.06
N LYS A 49 -13.04 -15.62 -5.65
CA LYS A 49 -14.36 -15.85 -6.25
C LYS A 49 -14.49 -15.18 -7.62
N PRO A 50 -15.26 -15.77 -8.56
CA PRO A 50 -15.46 -15.19 -9.89
C PRO A 50 -16.27 -13.88 -9.84
N GLU A 51 -17.07 -13.67 -8.80
CA GLU A 51 -17.88 -12.46 -8.63
C GLU A 51 -17.03 -11.29 -8.12
N ALA A 52 -17.01 -10.18 -8.88
CA ALA A 52 -16.25 -8.98 -8.52
C ALA A 52 -16.66 -8.40 -7.15
N ALA A 53 -17.95 -8.47 -6.81
CA ALA A 53 -18.46 -8.01 -5.52
C ALA A 53 -17.86 -8.81 -4.34
N LEU A 54 -17.72 -10.12 -4.48
CA LEU A 54 -17.12 -10.96 -3.44
C LEU A 54 -15.61 -10.70 -3.32
N ARG A 55 -14.92 -10.51 -4.44
CA ARG A 55 -13.50 -10.14 -4.41
C ARG A 55 -13.29 -8.81 -3.72
N LEU A 56 -14.09 -7.81 -4.07
CA LEU A 56 -14.08 -6.49 -3.47
C LEU A 56 -14.33 -6.55 -1.96
N ASN A 57 -15.36 -7.28 -1.53
CA ASN A 57 -15.68 -7.43 -0.10
C ASN A 57 -14.55 -8.15 0.65
N GLY A 58 -13.99 -9.22 0.08
CA GLY A 58 -12.88 -9.95 0.67
C GLY A 58 -11.66 -9.07 0.90
N ILE A 59 -11.22 -8.35 -0.14
CA ILE A 59 -10.02 -7.51 -0.04
C ILE A 59 -10.25 -6.27 0.82
N TRP A 60 -11.45 -5.68 0.78
CA TRP A 60 -11.77 -4.53 1.60
C TRP A 60 -11.83 -4.89 3.09
N ALA A 61 -12.43 -6.02 3.44
CA ALA A 61 -12.42 -6.52 4.80
C ALA A 61 -11.00 -6.82 5.30
N LEU A 62 -10.13 -7.40 4.46
CA LEU A 62 -8.71 -7.59 4.79
C LEU A 62 -7.98 -6.25 5.01
N MET A 63 -8.24 -5.26 4.15
CA MET A 63 -7.68 -3.91 4.29
C MET A 63 -8.06 -3.29 5.64
N ASN A 64 -9.33 -3.35 6.01
CA ASN A 64 -9.81 -2.83 7.30
C ASN A 64 -9.21 -3.62 8.47
N MET A 65 -9.12 -4.94 8.34
CA MET A 65 -8.52 -5.81 9.35
C MET A 65 -7.04 -5.50 9.59
N ALA A 66 -6.27 -5.22 8.53
CA ALA A 66 -4.84 -4.89 8.61
C ALA A 66 -4.57 -3.52 9.24
N PHE A 67 -5.55 -2.61 9.23
CA PHE A 67 -5.40 -1.28 9.84
C PHE A 67 -5.20 -1.42 11.36
N GLN A 68 -4.08 -0.87 11.84
CA GLN A 68 -3.63 -0.95 13.23
C GLN A 68 -3.61 -2.38 13.81
N ALA A 69 -3.40 -3.39 12.96
CA ALA A 69 -3.29 -4.77 13.41
C ALA A 69 -1.92 -5.09 13.99
N GLU A 70 -1.88 -6.05 14.91
CA GLU A 70 -0.64 -6.67 15.36
C GLU A 70 0.12 -7.33 14.20
N GLN A 71 1.45 -7.42 14.35
CA GLN A 71 2.34 -8.01 13.36
C GLN A 71 1.96 -9.40 12.89
N LYS A 72 1.61 -10.27 13.84
CA LYS A 72 1.20 -11.66 13.55
C LYS A 72 0.01 -11.72 12.60
N VAL A 73 -0.92 -10.76 12.72
CA VAL A 73 -2.12 -10.69 11.85
C VAL A 73 -1.71 -10.26 10.44
N LYS A 74 -0.84 -9.26 10.33
CA LYS A 74 -0.34 -8.78 9.03
C LYS A 74 0.43 -9.86 8.26
N GLN A 75 1.33 -10.58 8.94
CA GLN A 75 2.04 -11.73 8.36
C GLN A 75 1.07 -12.85 7.95
N ARG A 76 0.07 -13.16 8.77
CA ARG A 76 -0.96 -14.16 8.44
C ARG A 76 -1.75 -13.75 7.19
N ILE A 77 -2.12 -12.47 7.05
CA ILE A 77 -2.81 -11.96 5.85
C ILE A 77 -1.92 -12.16 4.61
N LEU A 78 -0.65 -11.74 4.65
CA LEU A 78 0.27 -11.90 3.51
C LEU A 78 0.48 -13.36 3.13
N CYS A 79 0.72 -14.22 4.12
CA CYS A 79 0.90 -15.66 3.94
C CYS A 79 -0.34 -16.31 3.33
N CYS A 80 -1.54 -15.99 3.84
CA CYS A 80 -2.79 -16.60 3.39
C CYS A 80 -3.26 -16.08 2.01
N LEU A 81 -3.07 -14.79 1.74
CA LEU A 81 -3.39 -14.19 0.45
C LEU A 81 -2.47 -14.77 -0.63
N GLY A 82 -1.16 -14.78 -0.36
CA GLY A 82 -0.14 -15.28 -1.27
C GLY A 82 0.14 -14.34 -2.45
N THR A 83 1.36 -14.46 -2.98
CA THR A 83 1.87 -13.59 -4.06
C THR A 83 1.00 -13.63 -5.30
N GLU A 84 0.64 -14.83 -5.77
CA GLU A 84 -0.10 -15.00 -7.01
C GLU A 84 -1.48 -14.31 -6.96
N GLN A 85 -2.20 -14.47 -5.86
CA GLN A 85 -3.51 -13.84 -5.68
C GLN A 85 -3.38 -12.31 -5.55
N MET A 86 -2.34 -11.82 -4.87
CA MET A 86 -2.07 -10.38 -4.78
C MET A 86 -1.93 -9.76 -6.18
N PHE A 87 -1.13 -10.37 -7.07
CA PHE A 87 -0.98 -9.88 -8.45
C PHE A 87 -2.27 -10.03 -9.27
N ARG A 88 -3.04 -11.10 -9.07
CA ARG A 88 -4.36 -11.23 -9.70
C ARG A 88 -5.31 -10.09 -9.32
N LEU A 89 -5.31 -9.67 -8.04
CA LEU A 89 -6.14 -8.55 -7.58
C LEU A 89 -5.65 -7.19 -8.07
N LEU A 90 -4.34 -7.01 -8.24
CA LEU A 90 -3.77 -5.79 -8.83
C LEU A 90 -4.05 -5.67 -10.33
N GLY A 91 -4.29 -6.78 -11.02
CA GLY A 91 -4.71 -6.83 -12.41
C GLY A 91 -6.23 -6.99 -12.61
N ASP A 92 -7.04 -6.76 -11.57
CA ASP A 92 -8.50 -6.93 -11.67
C ASP A 92 -9.14 -5.90 -12.62
N SER A 93 -10.15 -6.33 -13.36
CA SER A 93 -10.96 -5.44 -14.19
C SER A 93 -11.70 -4.36 -13.40
N ASP A 94 -12.03 -4.62 -12.12
CA ASP A 94 -12.67 -3.65 -11.24
C ASP A 94 -11.60 -2.83 -10.49
N THR A 95 -11.44 -1.57 -10.87
CA THR A 95 -10.48 -0.64 -10.24
C THR A 95 -10.70 -0.50 -8.73
N ARG A 96 -11.90 -0.73 -8.22
CA ARG A 96 -12.16 -0.70 -6.76
C ARG A 96 -11.43 -1.84 -6.05
N VAL A 97 -11.31 -3.01 -6.67
CA VAL A 97 -10.53 -4.14 -6.14
C VAL A 97 -9.05 -3.78 -6.08
N ILE A 98 -8.52 -3.18 -7.15
CA ILE A 98 -7.12 -2.71 -7.21
C ILE A 98 -6.87 -1.69 -6.08
N MET A 99 -7.73 -0.69 -5.95
CA MET A 99 -7.62 0.35 -4.93
C MET A 99 -7.62 -0.23 -3.51
N LYS A 100 -8.49 -1.19 -3.21
CA LYS A 100 -8.53 -1.85 -1.89
C LYS A 100 -7.34 -2.78 -1.67
N THR A 101 -6.78 -3.36 -2.73
CA THR A 101 -5.55 -4.15 -2.65
C THR A 101 -4.35 -3.27 -2.28
N LEU A 102 -4.22 -2.11 -2.93
CA LEU A 102 -3.17 -1.15 -2.60
C LEU A 102 -3.36 -0.55 -1.19
N GLY A 103 -4.61 -0.26 -0.82
CA GLY A 103 -4.95 0.14 0.55
C GLY A 103 -4.56 -0.92 1.59
N LEU A 104 -4.74 -2.20 1.28
CA LEU A 104 -4.28 -3.30 2.14
C LEU A 104 -2.76 -3.26 2.28
N LEU A 105 -2.00 -3.19 1.18
CA LEU A 105 -0.54 -3.13 1.21
C LEU A 105 -0.03 -1.94 2.04
N ARG A 106 -0.65 -0.76 1.89
CA ARG A 106 -0.35 0.41 2.70
C ARG A 106 -0.59 0.16 4.19
N ASN A 107 -1.73 -0.45 4.55
CA ASN A 107 -2.07 -0.77 5.94
C ASN A 107 -1.16 -1.83 6.56
N LEU A 108 -0.65 -2.76 5.75
CA LEU A 108 0.36 -3.73 6.21
C LEU A 108 1.67 -3.01 6.60
N LEU A 109 2.06 -1.98 5.84
CA LEU A 109 3.26 -1.18 6.07
C LEU A 109 2.98 0.10 6.88
N SER A 110 2.58 -0.02 8.16
CA SER A 110 2.06 1.13 8.93
C SER A 110 2.96 1.71 10.02
N THR A 111 3.90 0.95 10.56
CA THR A 111 4.86 1.43 11.60
C THR A 111 6.26 1.00 11.19
N ARG A 112 7.30 1.73 11.59
CA ARG A 112 8.70 1.43 11.19
C ARG A 112 9.09 -0.03 11.44
N GLN A 113 8.83 -0.52 12.65
CA GLN A 113 9.09 -1.92 12.99
C GLN A 113 8.31 -2.89 12.08
N HIS A 114 7.05 -2.55 11.75
CA HIS A 114 6.23 -3.39 10.88
C HIS A 114 6.71 -3.40 9.43
N ILE A 115 7.09 -2.22 8.93
CA ILE A 115 7.66 -2.03 7.61
C ILE A 115 8.92 -2.90 7.47
N ASP A 116 9.88 -2.80 8.39
CA ASP A 116 11.14 -3.53 8.28
C ASP A 116 10.94 -5.06 8.36
N ILE A 117 10.08 -5.55 9.25
CA ILE A 117 9.81 -6.99 9.36
C ILE A 117 9.16 -7.50 8.07
N ILE A 118 8.09 -6.85 7.60
CA ILE A 118 7.38 -7.28 6.39
C ILE A 118 8.29 -7.19 5.17
N MET A 119 9.06 -6.11 5.01
CA MET A 119 9.96 -5.95 3.87
C MET A 119 11.14 -6.92 3.93
N SER A 120 11.56 -7.38 5.10
CA SER A 120 12.59 -8.43 5.21
C SER A 120 12.15 -9.78 4.62
N GLU A 121 10.84 -10.08 4.66
CA GLU A 121 10.28 -11.35 4.19
C GLU A 121 9.63 -11.24 2.79
N TYR A 122 8.99 -10.09 2.49
CA TYR A 122 8.12 -9.91 1.32
C TYR A 122 8.59 -8.78 0.37
N SER A 123 9.84 -8.30 0.48
CA SER A 123 10.35 -7.18 -0.32
C SER A 123 10.15 -7.36 -1.82
N SER A 124 10.50 -8.53 -2.36
CA SER A 124 10.38 -8.79 -3.81
C SER A 124 8.94 -8.63 -4.29
N GLN A 125 7.99 -9.23 -3.58
CA GLN A 125 6.56 -9.22 -3.89
C GLN A 125 5.99 -7.80 -3.81
N VAL A 126 6.28 -7.09 -2.71
CA VAL A 126 5.75 -5.74 -2.46
C VAL A 126 6.36 -4.73 -3.43
N MET A 127 7.67 -4.76 -3.65
CA MET A 127 8.34 -3.87 -4.61
C MET A 127 7.84 -4.12 -6.03
N GLN A 128 7.70 -5.38 -6.44
CA GLN A 128 7.19 -5.72 -7.77
C GLN A 128 5.73 -5.30 -7.94
N ALA A 129 4.88 -5.45 -6.92
CA ALA A 129 3.50 -4.96 -6.93
C ALA A 129 3.43 -3.45 -7.17
N VAL A 130 4.25 -2.68 -6.46
CA VAL A 130 4.38 -1.23 -6.65
C VAL A 130 4.85 -0.89 -8.06
N ILE A 131 5.93 -1.53 -8.53
CA ILE A 131 6.52 -1.25 -9.86
C ILE A 131 5.49 -1.50 -10.96
N VAL A 132 4.77 -2.62 -10.93
CA VAL A 132 3.72 -2.95 -11.90
C VAL A 132 2.65 -1.86 -11.96
N VAL A 133 2.24 -1.31 -10.81
CA VAL A 133 1.25 -0.23 -10.78
C VAL A 133 1.82 1.10 -11.31
N LEU A 134 3.06 1.44 -10.98
CA LEU A 134 3.67 2.67 -11.45
C LEU A 134 3.96 2.64 -12.97
N GLU A 135 4.28 1.47 -13.51
CA GLU A 135 4.53 1.24 -14.95
C GLU A 135 3.24 1.06 -15.75
N GLY A 136 2.20 0.53 -15.13
CA GLY A 136 0.91 0.31 -15.77
C GLY A 136 0.20 1.60 -16.19
N SER A 137 -0.72 1.44 -17.14
CA SER A 137 -1.63 2.50 -17.60
C SER A 137 -2.82 2.66 -16.64
N TYR A 138 -2.52 2.99 -15.38
CA TYR A 138 -3.54 3.22 -14.35
C TYR A 138 -3.84 4.72 -14.14
N PRO A 139 -5.06 5.06 -13.68
CA PRO A 139 -5.41 6.42 -13.26
C PRO A 139 -4.48 6.96 -12.17
N ALA A 140 -4.41 8.28 -12.05
CA ALA A 140 -3.54 8.96 -11.09
C ALA A 140 -3.83 8.53 -9.64
N GLU A 141 -5.09 8.32 -9.27
CA GLU A 141 -5.47 7.90 -7.92
C GLU A 141 -4.90 6.52 -7.55
N VAL A 142 -4.75 5.63 -8.53
CA VAL A 142 -4.18 4.30 -8.32
C VAL A 142 -2.66 4.40 -8.16
N LYS A 143 -2.00 5.21 -9.00
CA LYS A 143 -0.56 5.46 -8.92
C LYS A 143 -0.16 6.18 -7.63
N GLU A 144 -1.00 7.09 -7.16
CA GLU A 144 -0.86 7.76 -5.87
C GLU A 144 -0.78 6.74 -4.72
N GLN A 145 -1.62 5.70 -4.72
CA GLN A 145 -1.56 4.66 -3.69
C GLN A 145 -0.23 3.88 -3.73
N ALA A 146 0.29 3.58 -4.93
CA ALA A 146 1.59 2.93 -5.08
C ALA A 146 2.75 3.81 -4.58
N LEU A 147 2.71 5.12 -4.83
CA LEU A 147 3.67 6.07 -4.27
C LEU A 147 3.55 6.17 -2.74
N CYS A 148 2.33 6.17 -2.19
CA CYS A 148 2.12 6.12 -0.74
C CYS A 148 2.75 4.87 -0.10
N ILE A 149 2.65 3.71 -0.77
CA ILE A 149 3.31 2.47 -0.33
C ILE A 149 4.83 2.64 -0.33
N LEU A 150 5.43 3.22 -1.37
CA LEU A 150 6.87 3.55 -1.39
C LEU A 150 7.24 4.52 -0.26
N GLY A 151 6.40 5.50 0.04
CA GLY A 151 6.64 6.43 1.14
C GLY A 151 6.69 5.71 2.48
N ASN A 152 5.77 4.78 2.72
CA ASN A 152 5.82 3.92 3.91
C ASN A 152 7.08 3.06 3.94
N ILE A 153 7.49 2.45 2.82
CA ILE A 153 8.76 1.70 2.73
C ILE A 153 9.95 2.60 3.06
N GLY A 154 9.94 3.85 2.58
CA GLY A 154 10.96 4.85 2.84
C GLY A 154 11.06 5.28 4.31
N ASP A 155 10.01 5.07 5.11
CA ASP A 155 10.03 5.35 6.56
C ASP A 155 10.70 4.24 7.38
N GLY A 156 10.72 2.98 6.88
CA GLY A 156 11.36 1.85 7.59
C GLY A 156 12.88 1.92 7.57
N GLU A 157 13.54 1.62 8.69
CA GLU A 157 14.98 1.84 8.92
C GLU A 157 15.85 1.17 7.86
N LYS A 158 15.57 -0.10 7.56
CA LYS A 158 16.30 -0.90 6.55
C LYS A 158 15.53 -0.97 5.23
N ALA A 159 14.20 -0.93 5.30
CA ALA A 159 13.35 -1.04 4.12
C ALA A 159 13.63 0.05 3.07
N LYS A 160 14.01 1.26 3.48
CA LYS A 160 14.37 2.35 2.57
C LYS A 160 15.56 2.03 1.66
N ASP A 161 16.47 1.14 2.09
CA ASP A 161 17.60 0.73 1.26
C ASP A 161 17.15 -0.04 0.01
N LEU A 162 15.99 -0.70 0.04
CA LEU A 162 15.39 -1.37 -1.12
C LEU A 162 15.01 -0.37 -2.21
N ILE A 163 14.55 0.83 -1.83
CA ILE A 163 14.26 1.92 -2.75
C ILE A 163 15.58 2.50 -3.27
N MET A 164 16.52 2.78 -2.36
CA MET A 164 17.81 3.36 -2.73
C MET A 164 18.63 2.44 -3.65
N ALA A 165 18.46 1.13 -3.56
CA ALA A 165 19.13 0.15 -4.44
C ALA A 165 18.51 0.06 -5.84
N ASN A 166 17.26 0.54 -6.03
CA ASN A 166 16.53 0.42 -7.28
C ASN A 166 16.54 1.74 -8.08
N GLU A 167 17.43 1.85 -9.05
CA GLU A 167 17.62 3.07 -9.84
C GLU A 167 16.38 3.46 -10.66
N ASP A 168 15.62 2.51 -11.18
CA ASP A 168 14.42 2.79 -11.98
C ASP A 168 13.30 3.37 -11.12
N VAL A 169 13.14 2.88 -9.88
CA VAL A 169 12.22 3.49 -8.90
C VAL A 169 12.64 4.92 -8.57
N LEU A 170 13.94 5.18 -8.39
CA LEU A 170 14.44 6.53 -8.11
C LEU A 170 14.26 7.48 -9.31
N ARG A 171 14.44 7.02 -10.55
CA ARG A 171 14.17 7.83 -11.75
C ARG A 171 12.68 8.16 -11.87
N LYS A 172 11.81 7.17 -11.68
CA LYS A 172 10.36 7.39 -11.64
C LYS A 172 9.97 8.38 -10.55
N LEU A 173 10.61 8.34 -9.38
CA LEU A 173 10.39 9.31 -8.33
C LEU A 173 10.67 10.74 -8.81
N VAL A 174 11.77 10.96 -9.53
CA VAL A 174 12.09 12.26 -10.14
C VAL A 174 11.02 12.67 -11.16
N ASP A 175 10.57 11.75 -12.01
CA ASP A 175 9.50 12.01 -12.98
C ASP A 175 8.19 12.39 -12.29
N TYR A 176 7.81 11.70 -11.21
CA TYR A 176 6.58 11.98 -10.46
C TYR A 176 6.63 13.31 -9.69
N LEU A 177 7.79 13.73 -9.19
CA LEU A 177 7.96 15.08 -8.62
C LEU A 177 7.71 16.18 -9.66
N ALA A 178 8.03 15.93 -10.93
CA ALA A 178 7.81 16.86 -12.04
C ALA A 178 6.45 16.69 -12.74
N HIS A 179 5.62 15.72 -12.31
CA HIS A 179 4.36 15.38 -12.97
C HIS A 179 3.36 16.54 -12.92
N PRO A 180 2.52 16.77 -13.95
CA PRO A 180 1.51 17.84 -13.93
C PRO A 180 0.35 17.63 -12.93
N GLU A 181 0.28 16.49 -12.25
CA GLU A 181 -0.86 16.12 -11.40
C GLU A 181 -0.44 16.24 -9.94
N SER A 182 -1.09 17.14 -9.19
CA SER A 182 -0.65 17.52 -7.86
C SER A 182 -0.62 16.34 -6.89
N LYS A 183 -1.62 15.45 -6.91
CA LYS A 183 -1.65 14.28 -6.00
C LYS A 183 -0.46 13.35 -6.19
N LEU A 184 0.03 13.21 -7.43
CA LEU A 184 1.23 12.41 -7.71
C LEU A 184 2.49 13.12 -7.24
N GLN A 185 2.54 14.44 -7.34
CA GLN A 185 3.64 15.24 -6.79
C GLN A 185 3.66 15.17 -5.26
N GLU A 186 2.51 15.28 -4.58
CA GLU A 186 2.44 15.16 -3.11
C GLU A 186 2.93 13.78 -2.65
N ALA A 187 2.45 12.72 -3.32
CA ALA A 187 2.84 11.36 -2.98
C ALA A 187 4.33 11.10 -3.26
N ALA A 188 4.88 11.64 -4.35
CA ALA A 188 6.32 11.57 -4.64
C ALA A 188 7.14 12.38 -3.62
N LEU A 189 6.66 13.55 -3.21
CA LEU A 189 7.28 14.36 -2.17
C LEU A 189 7.32 13.61 -0.84
N PHE A 190 6.24 12.91 -0.48
CA PHE A 190 6.23 12.03 0.70
C PHE A 190 7.33 10.96 0.66
N VAL A 191 7.53 10.28 -0.48
CA VAL A 191 8.64 9.34 -0.63
C VAL A 191 9.98 10.04 -0.46
N ALA A 192 10.21 11.14 -1.17
CA ALA A 192 11.47 11.87 -1.14
C ALA A 192 11.82 12.34 0.28
N SER A 193 10.86 12.91 1.01
CA SER A 193 11.01 13.38 2.39
C SER A 193 11.47 12.28 3.34
N ASN A 194 10.87 11.08 3.24
CA ASN A 194 11.25 9.95 4.09
C ASN A 194 12.65 9.41 3.76
N LEU A 195 13.10 9.50 2.51
CA LEU A 195 14.45 9.06 2.10
C LEU A 195 15.56 10.04 2.54
N VAL A 196 15.25 11.34 2.59
CA VAL A 196 16.23 12.39 2.91
C VAL A 196 16.25 12.79 4.39
N TRP A 197 15.43 12.16 5.23
CA TRP A 197 15.33 12.50 6.65
C TRP A 197 16.71 12.47 7.32
N ARG A 198 17.11 13.60 7.91
CA ARG A 198 18.51 13.88 8.31
C ARG A 198 18.96 13.17 9.56
N GLU A 199 18.03 12.73 10.41
CA GLU A 199 18.33 12.17 11.73
C GLU A 199 18.67 10.68 11.70
N GLU A 200 18.72 10.07 10.52
CA GLU A 200 18.92 8.64 10.35
C GLU A 200 20.31 8.31 9.80
N ALA A 201 20.78 7.11 10.13
CA ALA A 201 22.02 6.58 9.60
C ALA A 201 21.97 6.52 8.06
N GLY A 202 23.08 6.93 7.42
CA GLY A 202 23.21 6.92 5.96
C GLY A 202 22.51 8.08 5.22
N ALA A 203 21.87 9.02 5.93
CA ALA A 203 21.15 10.14 5.32
C ALA A 203 21.99 10.95 4.32
N ALA A 204 23.25 11.25 4.66
CA ALA A 204 24.15 12.00 3.78
C ALA A 204 24.41 11.29 2.43
N ALA A 205 24.62 9.96 2.46
CA ALA A 205 24.83 9.17 1.26
C ALA A 205 23.54 9.10 0.40
N ARG A 206 22.37 8.94 1.05
CA ARG A 206 21.08 8.97 0.36
C ARG A 206 20.83 10.32 -0.31
N GLN A 207 21.07 11.42 0.40
CA GLN A 207 20.92 12.78 -0.13
C GLN A 207 21.86 13.05 -1.31
N ALA A 208 23.12 12.63 -1.23
CA ALA A 208 24.07 12.77 -2.33
C ALA A 208 23.56 12.03 -3.58
N ARG A 209 23.15 10.77 -3.45
CA ARG A 209 22.61 9.97 -4.56
C ARG A 209 21.34 10.57 -5.16
N LEU A 210 20.39 11.01 -4.33
CA LEU A 210 19.16 11.66 -4.82
C LEU A 210 19.47 13.00 -5.50
N THR A 211 20.50 13.71 -5.06
CA THR A 211 20.96 14.95 -5.71
C THR A 211 21.54 14.67 -7.10
N GLU A 212 22.37 13.64 -7.24
CA GLU A 212 22.94 13.20 -8.53
C GLU A 212 21.84 12.83 -9.54
N LEU A 213 20.77 12.18 -9.07
CA LEU A 213 19.60 11.83 -9.88
C LEU A 213 18.68 13.01 -10.20
N GLY A 214 18.93 14.19 -9.62
CA GLY A 214 18.17 15.40 -9.92
C GLY A 214 16.94 15.64 -9.03
N VAL A 215 16.75 14.90 -7.93
CA VAL A 215 15.65 15.12 -6.97
C VAL A 215 15.69 16.54 -6.42
N LEU A 216 16.87 17.05 -6.04
CA LEU A 216 17.00 18.43 -5.54
C LEU A 216 16.56 19.48 -6.57
N ARG A 217 16.84 19.23 -7.86
CA ARG A 217 16.40 20.11 -8.95
C ARG A 217 14.88 20.04 -9.10
N ALA A 218 14.30 18.83 -9.09
CA ALA A 218 12.86 18.64 -9.17
C ALA A 218 12.12 19.35 -8.01
N LEU A 219 12.61 19.20 -6.77
CA LEU A 219 12.05 19.88 -5.60
C LEU A 219 12.13 21.41 -5.70
N LYS A 220 13.25 21.97 -6.18
CA LYS A 220 13.38 23.42 -6.41
C LYS A 220 12.39 23.93 -7.45
N LEU A 221 12.21 23.19 -8.54
CA LEU A 221 11.24 23.54 -9.57
C LEU A 221 9.80 23.47 -9.04
N LEU A 222 9.49 22.44 -8.25
CA LEU A 222 8.19 22.30 -7.59
C LEU A 222 7.92 23.48 -6.65
N TYR A 223 8.88 23.84 -5.79
CA TYR A 223 8.77 24.95 -4.85
C TYR A 223 8.57 26.31 -5.54
N ALA A 224 9.14 26.49 -6.73
CA ALA A 224 9.03 27.74 -7.48
C ALA A 224 7.66 27.92 -8.18
N ARG A 225 6.82 26.89 -8.24
CA ARG A 225 5.50 26.99 -8.88
C ARG A 225 4.46 27.57 -7.94
N GLN A 226 3.67 28.53 -8.44
CA GLN A 226 2.60 29.18 -7.67
C GLN A 226 1.43 28.26 -7.33
N ASP A 227 1.19 27.21 -8.12
CA ASP A 227 0.14 26.21 -7.89
C ASP A 227 0.53 25.15 -6.83
N ALA A 228 1.82 25.05 -6.49
CA ALA A 228 2.34 24.18 -5.45
C ALA A 228 2.27 24.78 -4.03
N ALA A 229 1.61 25.93 -3.87
CA ALA A 229 1.55 26.62 -2.57
C ALA A 229 0.98 25.73 -1.43
N HIS A 230 0.05 24.84 -1.77
CA HIS A 230 -0.56 23.87 -0.84
C HIS A 230 0.42 22.80 -0.31
N LEU A 231 1.59 22.62 -0.94
CA LEU A 231 2.61 21.67 -0.52
C LEU A 231 3.59 22.22 0.52
N HIS A 232 3.65 23.55 0.68
CA HIS A 232 4.63 24.19 1.58
C HIS A 232 4.35 23.91 3.06
N ASP A 233 3.08 23.71 3.45
CA ASP A 233 2.69 23.58 4.87
C ASP A 233 2.73 22.13 5.39
N LYS A 234 2.88 21.11 4.53
CA LYS A 234 2.80 19.69 4.92
C LYS A 234 4.14 19.03 5.27
N TYR A 235 5.27 19.62 4.86
CA TYR A 235 6.59 18.96 4.90
C TYR A 235 7.74 19.86 5.39
N VAL A 236 7.42 20.97 6.08
CA VAL A 236 8.38 21.84 6.79
C VAL A 236 8.41 21.49 8.27
#